data_AF-A0A6N2X6A9-F1
#
_entry.id   AF-A0A6N2X6A9-F1
#
_cell.length_a   1.000
_cell.length_b   1.000
_cell.length_c   1.000
_cell.angle_alpha   90.00
_cell.angle_beta   90.00
_cell.angle_gamma   90.00
#
_symmetry.space_group_name_H-M   'P 1'
#
loop_
_entity.id
_entity.type
_entity.pdbx_description
1 polymer ?
#
loop_
_entity_poly.entity_id
_entity_poly.type
_entity_poly.pdbx_seq_one_letter_code
_entity_poly.pdbx_strand_id
1 'polypeptide(L)'
;MKHLPFFQRCTAFLIDCTVAVFIFNIVAWVISYFYFVPFLPGFFIIWLLYYVISFCICGQTFGLAFFNGRMVNSAGGSPSWLRILFREGFTSFPAVVSWLFGWPYLHWFRLLLFGVLCSILSIWKRKIFRISIIKNDTSVLMVGLLSRRKRIIYSYLLLLIVATAARFVNTLATNAPDFYADEQLYVAPRPTSHSVKKYTDYLRQNCQDINDYVMELFKTYDHVILCERMHPEMTQYDMIYNLVTDKRFVDNIGTLFTEIGNADSREAYKTFVKTSFPNDTIVEKELAAFMMENQTVHLLWTRTNWFNFLKKMYYFNHDKDNPVNILFSDINWLDRSWFQVYNRDSVMAANIISTIKSDSLKKSLTIMNFRHAYLTFDNCGYYLEQAYPGKVANVMINTGAASTVALLFGKEKLTPIHHGKWDVAFEDMPEKGFAFNFKGSPFGEDRFDHFLFLRGLNRKHYQDMFTGLIYYQPLSEQYISDGFNYMFDSENVKKLTERASILGDNVENLNYLESGILVDQIKQIIFWQNRIDNISYILTCLLAIFILCGMSITYFYQKKKTANY
;
A
#
# COMPACT_ATOMS: atom_id res chain seq x y z
N MET A 1 2.90 26.85 -44.33
CA MET A 1 2.11 25.93 -43.48
C MET A 1 1.67 26.69 -42.22
N LYS A 2 0.37 26.72 -41.89
CA LYS A 2 -0.09 27.39 -40.66
C LYS A 2 0.02 26.43 -39.47
N HIS A 3 0.61 26.88 -38.38
CA HIS A 3 0.62 26.11 -37.14
C HIS A 3 -0.74 26.16 -36.46
N LEU A 4 -1.07 25.10 -35.71
CA LEU A 4 -2.27 25.08 -34.89
C LEU A 4 -2.14 26.13 -33.77
N PRO A 5 -3.16 26.98 -33.52
CA PRO A 5 -3.18 27.91 -32.40
C PRO A 5 -2.90 27.24 -31.06
N PHE A 6 -2.34 27.99 -30.10
CA PHE A 6 -1.98 27.46 -28.78
C PHE A 6 -3.19 26.82 -28.07
N PHE A 7 -4.32 27.53 -27.98
CA PHE A 7 -5.54 27.04 -27.33
C PHE A 7 -6.08 25.75 -27.98
N GLN A 8 -6.01 25.63 -29.31
CA GLN A 8 -6.42 24.41 -30.01
C GLN A 8 -5.48 23.24 -29.73
N ARG A 9 -4.18 23.50 -29.55
CA ARG A 9 -3.21 22.47 -29.14
C ARG A 9 -3.46 22.00 -27.70
N CYS A 10 -3.73 22.91 -26.78
CA CYS A 10 -4.09 22.57 -25.40
C CYS A 10 -5.38 21.75 -25.35
N THR A 11 -6.41 22.16 -26.10
CA THR A 11 -7.68 21.44 -26.15
C THR A 11 -7.51 20.06 -26.79
N ALA A 12 -6.75 19.95 -27.88
CA ALA A 12 -6.42 18.67 -28.50
C ALA A 12 -5.70 17.74 -27.53
N PHE A 13 -4.74 18.26 -26.77
CA PHE A 13 -4.04 17.50 -25.73
C PHE A 13 -4.98 16.99 -24.63
N LEU A 14 -5.93 17.80 -24.17
CA LEU A 14 -6.92 17.36 -23.18
C LEU A 14 -7.84 16.26 -23.73
N ILE A 15 -8.31 16.39 -24.98
CA ILE A 15 -9.08 15.33 -25.68
C ILE A 15 -8.25 14.04 -25.76
N ASP A 16 -6.98 14.16 -26.12
CA ASP A 16 -6.08 13.02 -26.27
C ASP A 16 -5.76 12.33 -24.94
N CYS A 17 -5.65 13.09 -23.85
CA CYS A 17 -5.47 12.58 -22.50
C CYS A 17 -6.69 11.77 -22.04
N THR A 18 -7.91 12.31 -22.20
CA THR A 18 -9.14 11.60 -21.81
C THR A 18 -9.39 10.37 -22.68
N VAL A 19 -9.11 10.45 -23.99
CA VAL A 19 -9.14 9.28 -24.89
C VAL A 19 -8.21 8.18 -24.39
N ALA A 20 -6.98 8.52 -23.98
CA ALA A 20 -6.04 7.53 -23.45
C ALA A 20 -6.54 6.89 -22.14
N VAL A 21 -7.16 7.65 -21.23
CA VAL A 21 -7.78 7.09 -20.01
C VAL A 21 -8.90 6.10 -20.36
N PHE A 22 -9.74 6.44 -21.34
CA PHE A 22 -10.84 5.56 -21.75
C PHE A 22 -10.35 4.30 -22.45
N ILE A 23 -9.38 4.41 -23.36
CA ILE A 23 -8.73 3.24 -23.97
C ILE A 23 -8.10 2.36 -22.89
N PHE A 24 -7.43 2.95 -21.90
CA PHE A 24 -6.84 2.20 -20.79
C PHE A 24 -7.88 1.35 -20.06
N ASN A 25 -9.03 1.92 -19.68
CA ASN A 25 -10.05 1.16 -18.94
C ASN A 25 -10.64 0.01 -19.77
N ILE A 26 -10.81 0.19 -21.09
CA ILE A 26 -11.27 -0.87 -21.99
C ILE A 26 -10.21 -1.99 -22.07
N VAL A 27 -8.95 -1.62 -22.30
CA VAL A 27 -7.85 -2.59 -22.42
C VAL A 27 -7.65 -3.33 -21.09
N ALA A 28 -7.63 -2.61 -19.97
CA ALA A 28 -7.50 -3.18 -18.64
C ALA A 28 -8.62 -4.19 -18.32
N TRP A 29 -9.85 -3.92 -18.75
CA TRP A 29 -10.96 -4.86 -18.61
C TRP A 29 -10.78 -6.12 -19.48
N VAL A 30 -10.39 -5.97 -20.75
CA VAL A 30 -10.19 -7.12 -21.66
C VAL A 30 -9.10 -8.07 -21.16
N ILE A 31 -8.04 -7.52 -20.56
CA ILE A 31 -6.89 -8.32 -20.10
C ILE A 31 -6.98 -8.75 -18.64
N SER A 32 -7.88 -8.17 -17.81
CA SER A 32 -7.92 -8.43 -16.36
C SER A 32 -8.16 -9.89 -16.00
N TYR A 33 -8.82 -10.64 -16.88
CA TYR A 33 -8.99 -12.08 -16.74
C TYR A 33 -7.65 -12.83 -16.67
N PHE A 34 -6.64 -12.38 -17.42
CA PHE A 34 -5.32 -13.02 -17.48
C PHE A 34 -4.29 -12.30 -16.62
N TYR A 35 -4.32 -10.97 -16.60
CA TYR A 35 -3.31 -10.15 -15.96
C TYR A 35 -3.88 -8.83 -15.48
N PHE A 36 -3.62 -8.49 -14.23
CA PHE A 36 -4.01 -7.20 -13.67
C PHE A 36 -3.01 -6.11 -14.07
N VAL A 37 -3.51 -5.03 -14.67
CA VAL A 37 -2.69 -3.87 -15.04
C VAL A 37 -2.96 -2.71 -14.07
N PRO A 38 -1.96 -2.32 -13.24
CA PRO A 38 -2.11 -1.18 -12.35
C PRO A 38 -2.33 0.12 -13.14
N PHE A 39 -3.17 1.02 -12.61
CA PHE A 39 -3.61 2.22 -13.32
C PHE A 39 -2.44 3.08 -13.83
N LEU A 40 -1.55 3.54 -12.96
CA LEU A 40 -0.49 4.48 -13.35
C LEU A 40 0.45 3.93 -14.45
N PRO A 41 1.16 2.81 -14.27
CA PRO A 41 2.05 2.30 -15.31
C PRO A 41 1.28 1.91 -16.57
N GLY A 42 0.09 1.30 -16.43
CA GLY A 42 -0.74 0.92 -17.55
C GLY A 42 -1.25 2.10 -18.37
N PHE A 43 -1.75 3.14 -17.71
CA PHE A 43 -2.25 4.36 -18.35
C PHE A 43 -1.16 5.02 -19.18
N PHE A 44 0.04 5.21 -18.64
CA PHE A 44 1.11 5.90 -19.39
C PHE A 44 1.60 5.08 -20.58
N ILE A 45 1.68 3.75 -20.45
CA ILE A 45 1.99 2.85 -21.58
C ILE A 45 0.91 2.98 -22.66
N ILE A 46 -0.37 2.89 -22.29
CA ILE A 46 -1.50 3.03 -23.22
C ILE A 46 -1.51 4.40 -23.89
N TRP A 47 -1.21 5.47 -23.15
CA TRP A 47 -1.16 6.83 -23.70
C TRP A 47 -0.02 6.98 -24.72
N LEU A 48 1.16 6.44 -24.41
CA LEU A 48 2.28 6.43 -25.37
C LEU A 48 1.94 5.62 -26.63
N LEU A 49 1.40 4.41 -26.46
CA LEU A 49 0.99 3.55 -27.58
C LEU A 49 -0.08 4.24 -28.43
N TYR A 50 -1.08 4.87 -27.80
CA TYR A 50 -2.10 5.66 -28.47
C TYR A 50 -1.48 6.75 -29.36
N TYR A 51 -0.49 7.49 -28.87
CA TYR A 51 0.18 8.52 -29.67
C TYR A 51 0.94 7.93 -30.86
N VAL A 52 1.78 6.92 -30.60
CA VAL A 52 2.59 6.28 -31.64
C VAL A 52 1.70 5.68 -32.74
N ILE A 53 0.69 4.90 -32.35
CA ILE A 53 -0.24 4.25 -33.29
C ILE A 53 -1.02 5.31 -34.08
N SER A 54 -1.58 6.32 -33.41
CA SER A 54 -2.35 7.38 -34.06
C SER A 54 -1.53 8.16 -35.08
N PHE A 55 -0.27 8.47 -34.77
CA PHE A 55 0.59 9.18 -35.71
C PHE A 55 1.11 8.30 -36.84
N CYS A 56 1.47 7.05 -36.57
CA CYS A 56 1.96 6.11 -37.58
C CYS A 56 0.86 5.73 -38.59
N ILE A 57 -0.36 5.47 -38.12
CA ILE A 57 -1.46 4.98 -38.95
C ILE A 57 -2.29 6.15 -39.53
N CYS A 58 -2.70 7.08 -38.67
CA CYS A 58 -3.67 8.11 -39.04
C CYS A 58 -3.02 9.48 -39.35
N GLY A 59 -1.70 9.62 -39.10
CA GLY A 59 -0.97 10.87 -39.22
C GLY A 59 -1.38 11.96 -38.22
N GLN A 60 -2.26 11.63 -37.26
CA GLN A 60 -2.86 12.57 -36.31
C GLN A 60 -3.53 11.81 -35.16
N THR A 61 -3.61 12.44 -34.00
CA THR A 61 -4.40 11.97 -32.86
C THR A 61 -5.86 12.38 -32.99
N PHE A 62 -6.71 11.86 -32.10
CA PHE A 62 -8.14 12.17 -32.04
C PHE A 62 -8.40 13.67 -31.81
N GLY A 63 -7.70 14.28 -30.85
CA GLY A 63 -7.76 15.71 -30.57
C GLY A 63 -7.28 16.56 -31.76
N LEU A 64 -6.18 16.17 -32.41
CA LEU A 64 -5.70 16.86 -33.60
C LEU A 64 -6.68 16.73 -34.77
N ALA A 65 -7.29 15.56 -34.97
CA ALA A 65 -8.26 15.34 -36.02
C ALA A 65 -9.46 16.31 -35.92
N PHE A 66 -9.92 16.62 -34.70
CA PHE A 66 -11.03 17.56 -34.48
C PHE A 66 -10.71 18.97 -34.99
N PHE A 67 -9.49 19.45 -34.74
CA PHE A 67 -9.00 20.75 -35.19
C PHE A 67 -8.36 20.72 -36.59
N ASN A 68 -8.50 19.60 -37.31
CA ASN A 68 -7.88 19.38 -38.62
C ASN A 68 -6.35 19.59 -38.60
N GLY A 69 -5.73 19.26 -37.49
CA GLY A 69 -4.29 19.21 -37.32
C GLY A 69 -3.74 17.87 -37.79
N ARG A 70 -2.54 17.88 -38.39
CA ARG A 70 -1.82 16.65 -38.74
C ARG A 70 -0.33 16.79 -38.52
N MET A 71 0.32 15.65 -38.34
CA MET A 71 1.76 15.55 -38.29
C MET A 71 2.34 15.54 -39.71
N VAL A 72 3.37 16.35 -39.94
CA VAL A 72 4.09 16.40 -41.22
C VAL A 72 5.59 16.45 -41.01
N ASN A 73 6.32 15.91 -41.99
CA ASN A 73 7.75 16.12 -42.10
C ASN A 73 8.02 17.56 -42.56
N SER A 74 8.93 18.26 -41.89
CA SER A 74 9.34 19.62 -42.24
C SER A 74 9.99 19.70 -43.63
N ALA A 75 10.53 18.59 -44.15
CA ALA A 75 11.09 18.48 -45.50
C ALA A 75 10.07 18.02 -46.57
N GLY A 76 8.80 17.84 -46.22
CA GLY A 76 7.77 17.28 -47.10
C GLY A 76 7.60 15.75 -46.94
N GLY A 77 6.40 15.25 -47.28
CA GLY A 77 6.03 13.83 -47.12
C GLY A 77 5.58 13.42 -45.71
N SER A 78 5.27 12.13 -45.56
CA SER A 78 4.94 11.52 -44.26
C SER A 78 6.21 11.24 -43.46
N PRO A 79 6.22 11.50 -42.14
CA PRO A 79 7.34 11.10 -41.30
C PRO A 79 7.51 9.58 -41.26
N SER A 80 8.75 9.10 -41.26
CA SER A 80 9.05 7.68 -41.01
C SER A 80 8.55 7.25 -39.63
N TRP A 81 7.98 6.05 -39.53
CA TRP A 81 7.47 5.47 -38.28
C TRP A 81 8.54 5.40 -37.17
N LEU A 82 9.80 5.12 -37.52
CA LEU A 82 10.92 5.13 -36.57
C LEU A 82 11.11 6.53 -35.96
N ARG A 83 11.04 7.58 -36.78
CA ARG A 83 11.17 8.96 -36.26
C ARG A 83 10.01 9.36 -35.37
N ILE A 84 8.80 8.86 -35.66
CA ILE A 84 7.61 9.08 -34.80
C ILE A 84 7.81 8.38 -33.46
N LEU A 85 8.21 7.11 -33.48
CA LEU A 85 8.47 6.31 -32.29
C LEU A 85 9.51 6.99 -31.38
N PHE A 86 10.67 7.38 -31.91
CA PHE A 86 11.69 8.07 -31.12
C PHE A 86 11.24 9.46 -30.65
N ARG A 87 10.51 10.20 -31.47
CA ARG A 87 9.98 11.52 -31.07
C ARG A 87 9.03 11.37 -29.88
N GLU A 88 8.02 10.52 -29.99
CA GLU A 88 7.02 10.40 -28.93
C GLU A 88 7.57 9.64 -27.72
N GLY A 89 8.42 8.62 -27.92
CA GLY A 89 9.04 7.85 -26.84
C GLY A 89 10.04 8.61 -25.96
N PHE A 90 10.47 9.80 -26.34
CA PHE A 90 11.41 10.61 -25.56
C PHE A 90 10.98 12.07 -25.33
N THR A 91 10.01 12.58 -26.09
CA THR A 91 9.61 14.01 -26.01
C THR A 91 8.11 14.23 -25.87
N SER A 92 7.32 13.16 -25.80
CA SER A 92 5.91 13.29 -25.45
C SER A 92 5.77 13.36 -23.93
N PHE A 93 4.80 14.13 -23.44
CA PHE A 93 4.51 14.17 -22.01
C PHE A 93 4.31 12.76 -21.40
N PRO A 94 3.55 11.85 -22.04
CA PRO A 94 3.36 10.49 -21.52
C PRO A 94 4.66 9.71 -21.40
N ALA A 95 5.56 9.82 -22.38
CA ALA A 95 6.85 9.16 -22.32
C ALA A 95 7.74 9.73 -21.23
N VAL A 96 7.82 11.06 -21.11
CA VAL A 96 8.64 11.70 -20.06
C VAL A 96 8.13 11.27 -18.69
N VAL A 97 6.82 11.30 -18.46
CA VAL A 97 6.23 10.85 -17.20
C VAL A 97 6.43 9.34 -16.98
N SER A 98 6.35 8.50 -18.02
CA SER A 98 6.69 7.07 -17.94
C SER A 98 8.14 6.83 -17.54
N TRP A 99 9.09 7.58 -18.12
CA TRP A 99 10.50 7.46 -17.80
C TRP A 99 10.82 7.94 -16.39
N LEU A 100 10.13 8.99 -15.92
CA LEU A 100 10.34 9.51 -14.57
C LEU A 100 9.67 8.64 -13.51
N PHE A 101 8.43 8.20 -13.72
CA PHE A 101 7.59 7.60 -12.67
C PHE A 101 7.19 6.13 -12.92
N GLY A 102 7.38 5.61 -14.13
CA GLY A 102 7.01 4.24 -14.50
C GLY A 102 8.01 3.18 -14.03
N TRP A 103 9.16 3.59 -13.51
CA TRP A 103 10.22 2.69 -13.07
C TRP A 103 10.45 2.86 -11.57
N PRO A 104 9.90 1.99 -10.70
CA PRO A 104 9.95 2.12 -9.24
C PRO A 104 11.37 2.02 -8.63
N TYR A 105 12.40 1.93 -9.47
CA TYR A 105 13.78 1.63 -9.11
C TYR A 105 14.79 2.70 -9.57
N LEU A 106 14.33 3.79 -10.18
CA LEU A 106 15.24 4.85 -10.62
C LEU A 106 15.60 5.77 -9.44
N HIS A 107 16.88 5.74 -9.06
CA HIS A 107 17.48 6.65 -8.08
C HIS A 107 17.18 8.12 -8.45
N TRP A 108 16.98 9.01 -7.46
CA TRP A 108 16.68 10.44 -7.68
C TRP A 108 17.62 11.13 -8.68
N PHE A 109 18.91 10.74 -8.71
CA PHE A 109 19.88 11.22 -9.70
C PHE A 109 19.58 10.76 -11.14
N ARG A 110 19.10 9.54 -11.34
CA ARG A 110 18.66 9.06 -12.66
C ARG A 110 17.37 9.75 -13.09
N LEU A 111 16.45 9.96 -12.15
CA LEU A 111 15.24 10.79 -12.34
C LEU A 111 15.60 12.20 -12.81
N LEU A 112 16.54 12.88 -12.15
CA LEU A 112 17.05 14.19 -12.55
C LEU A 112 17.73 14.15 -13.92
N LEU A 113 18.60 13.17 -14.17
CA LEU A 113 19.30 13.02 -15.45
C LEU A 113 18.32 12.79 -16.61
N PHE A 114 17.36 11.88 -16.46
CA PHE A 114 16.32 11.63 -17.46
C PHE A 114 15.43 12.86 -17.64
N GLY A 115 15.08 13.56 -16.56
CA GLY A 115 14.32 14.82 -16.62
C GLY A 115 15.05 15.90 -17.42
N VAL A 116 16.36 16.08 -17.18
CA VAL A 116 17.21 17.02 -17.94
C VAL A 116 17.31 16.59 -19.40
N LEU A 117 17.58 15.31 -19.68
CA LEU A 117 17.70 14.78 -21.03
C LEU A 117 16.39 14.94 -21.81
N CYS A 118 15.24 14.64 -21.19
CA CYS A 118 13.92 14.85 -21.77
C CYS A 118 13.64 16.33 -22.03
N SER A 119 14.07 17.22 -21.14
CA SER A 119 13.94 18.67 -21.29
C SER A 119 14.76 19.20 -22.47
N ILE A 120 16.02 18.75 -22.59
CA ILE A 120 16.88 19.06 -23.73
C ILE A 120 16.24 18.55 -25.02
N LEU A 121 15.84 17.27 -25.09
CA LEU A 121 15.20 16.71 -26.29
C LEU A 121 13.90 17.43 -26.64
N SER A 122 13.15 17.93 -25.66
CA SER A 122 11.93 18.71 -25.88
C SER A 122 12.20 20.11 -26.47
N ILE A 123 13.24 20.80 -25.99
CA ILE A 123 13.68 22.10 -26.53
C ILE A 123 14.14 21.95 -27.99
N TRP A 124 14.93 20.91 -28.28
CA TRP A 124 15.52 20.69 -29.59
C TRP A 124 14.66 19.80 -30.52
N LYS A 125 13.45 19.41 -30.08
CA LYS A 125 12.53 18.47 -30.75
C LYS A 125 12.32 18.76 -32.24
N ARG A 126 12.13 20.04 -32.60
CA ARG A 126 11.91 20.43 -34.00
C ARG A 126 13.17 20.27 -34.85
N LYS A 127 14.35 20.59 -34.30
CA LYS A 127 15.64 20.47 -35.00
C LYS A 127 16.05 19.00 -35.17
N ILE A 128 15.87 18.19 -34.12
CA ILE A 128 16.27 16.77 -34.10
C ILE A 128 15.36 15.93 -35.00
N PHE A 129 14.05 15.99 -34.78
CA PHE A 129 13.13 15.08 -35.46
C PHE A 129 12.61 15.61 -36.79
N ARG A 130 12.72 16.92 -37.06
CA ARG A 130 12.19 17.59 -38.26
C ARG A 130 10.70 17.27 -38.52
N ILE A 131 9.94 17.11 -37.44
CA ILE A 131 8.49 16.82 -37.46
C ILE A 131 7.75 17.98 -36.83
N SER A 132 6.71 18.46 -37.52
CA SER A 132 5.86 19.54 -37.05
C SER A 132 4.38 19.17 -37.09
N ILE A 133 3.59 19.79 -36.22
CA ILE A 133 2.14 19.73 -36.27
C ILE A 133 1.66 20.99 -36.97
N ILE A 134 0.91 20.79 -38.05
CA ILE A 134 0.35 21.87 -38.87
C ILE A 134 -1.15 21.72 -38.96
N LYS A 135 -1.83 22.83 -39.22
CA LYS A 135 -3.23 22.83 -39.63
C LYS A 135 -3.32 22.48 -41.11
N ASN A 136 -4.12 21.49 -41.44
CA ASN A 136 -4.31 21.05 -42.82
C ASN A 136 -5.36 21.92 -43.53
N ASP A 137 -4.97 23.12 -43.96
CA ASP A 137 -5.86 24.05 -44.69
C ASP A 137 -6.03 23.66 -46.19
N THR A 138 -5.79 22.40 -46.59
CA THR A 138 -6.17 21.95 -47.94
C THR A 138 -7.68 22.15 -48.13
N SER A 139 -8.11 22.44 -49.36
CA SER A 139 -9.47 22.79 -49.78
C SER A 139 -10.49 21.66 -49.59
N VAL A 140 -10.61 21.16 -48.36
CA VAL A 140 -11.66 20.23 -47.96
C VAL A 140 -12.95 21.05 -47.92
N LEU A 141 -13.91 20.67 -48.76
CA LEU A 141 -15.27 21.22 -48.72
C LEU A 141 -15.76 21.31 -47.27
N MET A 142 -16.31 22.45 -46.87
CA MET A 142 -16.80 22.70 -45.51
C MET A 142 -17.77 21.60 -45.03
N VAL A 143 -18.56 21.04 -45.95
CA VAL A 143 -19.44 19.88 -45.72
C VAL A 143 -18.66 18.64 -45.24
N GLY A 144 -17.52 18.35 -45.87
CA GLY A 144 -16.64 17.24 -45.49
C GLY A 144 -15.99 17.43 -44.12
N LEU A 145 -15.60 18.65 -43.78
CA LEU A 145 -15.08 19.01 -42.46
C LEU A 145 -16.13 18.84 -41.35
N LEU A 146 -17.37 19.29 -41.60
CA LEU A 146 -18.49 19.13 -40.67
C LEU A 146 -18.82 17.64 -40.46
N SER A 147 -18.90 16.85 -41.53
CA SER A 147 -19.13 15.40 -41.45
C SER A 147 -18.04 14.68 -40.62
N ARG A 148 -16.77 15.06 -40.82
CA ARG A 148 -15.65 14.51 -40.04
C ARG A 148 -15.75 14.87 -38.56
N ARG A 149 -16.04 16.13 -38.22
CA ARG A 149 -16.23 16.56 -36.81
C ARG A 149 -17.40 15.86 -36.15
N LYS A 150 -18.52 15.71 -36.86
CA LYS A 150 -19.68 14.93 -36.39
C LYS A 150 -19.28 13.50 -36.01
N ARG A 151 -18.54 12.80 -36.87
CA ARG A 151 -18.04 11.44 -36.59
C ARG A 151 -17.12 11.39 -35.37
N ILE A 152 -16.22 12.36 -35.23
CA ILE A 152 -15.32 12.46 -34.07
C ILE A 152 -16.12 12.64 -32.77
N ILE A 153 -17.12 13.54 -32.76
CA ILE A 153 -18.00 13.75 -31.58
C ILE A 153 -18.70 12.45 -31.17
N TYR A 154 -19.32 11.73 -32.10
CA TYR A 154 -19.99 10.46 -31.78
C TYR A 154 -19.02 9.36 -31.35
N SER A 155 -17.84 9.28 -31.97
CA SER A 155 -16.82 8.30 -31.58
C SER A 155 -16.31 8.56 -30.17
N TYR A 156 -16.17 9.84 -29.79
CA TYR A 156 -15.75 10.23 -28.44
C TYR A 156 -16.81 9.90 -27.39
N LEU A 157 -18.09 10.17 -27.69
CA LEU A 157 -19.21 9.79 -26.84
C LEU A 157 -19.29 8.27 -26.66
N LEU A 158 -19.18 7.51 -27.75
CA LEU A 158 -19.16 6.04 -27.69
C LEU A 158 -17.99 5.54 -26.84
N LEU A 159 -16.80 6.09 -27.02
CA LEU A 159 -15.61 5.73 -26.23
C LEU A 159 -15.83 5.98 -24.73
N LEU A 160 -16.40 7.12 -24.35
CA LEU A 160 -16.74 7.44 -22.96
C LEU A 160 -17.72 6.40 -22.37
N ILE A 161 -18.80 6.07 -23.10
CA ILE A 161 -19.81 5.10 -22.65
C ILE A 161 -19.19 3.72 -22.48
N VAL A 162 -18.47 3.22 -23.51
CA VAL A 162 -17.86 1.89 -23.50
C VAL A 162 -16.81 1.77 -22.40
N ALA A 163 -15.97 2.79 -22.21
CA ALA A 163 -14.95 2.76 -21.15
C ALA A 163 -15.56 2.79 -19.75
N THR A 164 -16.65 3.54 -19.56
CA THR A 164 -17.36 3.57 -18.27
C THR A 164 -18.04 2.25 -17.98
N ALA A 165 -18.69 1.64 -18.98
CA ALA A 165 -19.25 0.31 -18.86
C ALA A 165 -18.15 -0.74 -18.57
N ALA A 166 -17.03 -0.69 -19.29
CA ALA A 166 -15.89 -1.58 -19.08
C ALA A 166 -15.32 -1.46 -17.65
N ARG A 167 -15.10 -0.24 -17.15
CA ARG A 167 -14.63 -0.03 -15.77
C ARG A 167 -15.64 -0.57 -14.76
N PHE A 168 -16.92 -0.26 -14.93
CA PHE A 168 -17.99 -0.69 -14.03
C PHE A 168 -18.09 -2.23 -13.97
N VAL A 169 -18.16 -2.88 -15.13
CA VAL A 169 -18.21 -4.35 -15.23
C VAL A 169 -16.95 -4.97 -14.63
N ASN A 170 -15.77 -4.40 -14.90
CA ASN A 170 -14.51 -4.90 -14.32
C ASN A 170 -14.54 -4.81 -12.79
N THR A 171 -14.95 -3.67 -12.22
CA THR A 171 -15.09 -3.50 -10.77
C THR A 171 -16.04 -4.52 -10.17
N LEU A 172 -17.23 -4.73 -10.77
CA LEU A 172 -18.19 -5.71 -10.28
C LEU A 172 -17.68 -7.16 -10.40
N ALA A 173 -16.98 -7.47 -11.49
CA ALA A 173 -16.46 -8.82 -11.72
C ALA A 173 -15.27 -9.18 -10.83
N THR A 174 -14.53 -8.18 -10.32
CA THR A 174 -13.31 -8.42 -9.55
C THR A 174 -13.50 -8.26 -8.04
N ASN A 175 -14.60 -7.72 -7.54
CA ASN A 175 -14.78 -7.41 -6.11
C ASN A 175 -15.91 -8.24 -5.48
N ALA A 176 -15.80 -8.50 -4.18
CA ALA A 176 -16.84 -9.18 -3.42
C ALA A 176 -18.08 -8.26 -3.21
N PRO A 177 -19.31 -8.80 -3.21
CA PRO A 177 -20.54 -8.00 -3.15
C PRO A 177 -20.68 -7.12 -1.89
N ASP A 178 -20.29 -7.67 -0.75
CA ASP A 178 -20.22 -7.01 0.56
C ASP A 178 -19.23 -5.84 0.55
N PHE A 179 -18.07 -6.02 -0.07
CA PHE A 179 -17.07 -4.97 -0.18
C PHE A 179 -17.58 -3.75 -0.99
N TYR A 180 -18.45 -3.99 -1.99
CA TYR A 180 -19.04 -2.96 -2.85
C TYR A 180 -20.22 -2.20 -2.24
N ALA A 181 -21.06 -2.87 -1.44
CA ALA A 181 -22.32 -2.28 -0.96
C ALA A 181 -22.13 -1.06 -0.06
N ASP A 182 -21.13 -1.09 0.83
CA ASP A 182 -21.03 -0.11 1.92
C ASP A 182 -20.03 1.04 1.64
N GLU A 183 -19.08 0.87 0.72
CA GLU A 183 -17.98 1.83 0.53
C GLU A 183 -17.56 2.01 -0.95
N GLN A 184 -18.51 2.26 -1.86
CA GLN A 184 -18.31 2.33 -3.31
C GLN A 184 -17.09 3.16 -3.78
N LEU A 185 -16.75 4.25 -3.08
CA LEU A 185 -15.59 5.07 -3.43
C LEU A 185 -14.25 4.34 -3.24
N TYR A 186 -14.16 3.36 -2.36
CA TYR A 186 -12.94 2.61 -2.05
C TYR A 186 -12.77 1.34 -2.89
N VAL A 187 -13.67 1.12 -3.86
CA VAL A 187 -13.72 -0.09 -4.67
C VAL A 187 -13.25 0.21 -6.09
N ALA A 188 -12.13 -0.38 -6.49
CA ALA A 188 -11.57 -0.24 -7.83
C ALA A 188 -11.40 -1.63 -8.46
N PRO A 189 -11.20 -1.72 -9.79
CA PRO A 189 -10.79 -2.98 -10.40
C PRO A 189 -9.52 -3.53 -9.73
N ARG A 190 -9.50 -4.83 -9.46
CA ARG A 190 -8.38 -5.56 -8.83
C ARG A 190 -8.10 -6.87 -9.60
N PRO A 191 -7.09 -7.68 -9.23
CA PRO A 191 -6.88 -8.98 -9.86
C PRO A 191 -8.14 -9.87 -9.83
N THR A 192 -8.28 -10.77 -10.81
CA THR A 192 -9.42 -11.70 -10.89
C THR A 192 -9.06 -13.03 -10.23
N SER A 193 -10.05 -13.79 -9.75
CA SER A 193 -9.86 -15.16 -9.24
C SER A 193 -9.10 -16.04 -10.26
N HIS A 194 -9.35 -15.84 -11.56
CA HIS A 194 -8.60 -16.55 -12.60
C HIS A 194 -7.13 -16.15 -12.66
N SER A 195 -6.80 -14.85 -12.62
CA SER A 195 -5.40 -14.40 -12.69
C SER A 195 -4.58 -14.78 -11.45
N VAL A 196 -5.24 -15.10 -10.33
CA VAL A 196 -4.60 -15.59 -9.11
C VAL A 196 -4.74 -17.10 -8.88
N LYS A 197 -5.24 -17.86 -9.87
CA LYS A 197 -5.50 -19.30 -9.73
C LYS A 197 -4.31 -20.11 -9.19
N LYS A 198 -3.09 -19.78 -9.61
CA LYS A 198 -1.88 -20.48 -9.12
C LYS A 198 -1.68 -20.34 -7.60
N TYR A 199 -2.13 -19.23 -7.01
CA TYR A 199 -2.03 -18.97 -5.59
C TYR A 199 -3.11 -19.75 -4.83
N THR A 200 -4.35 -19.73 -5.32
CA THR A 200 -5.47 -20.45 -4.70
C THR A 200 -5.28 -21.97 -4.77
N ASP A 201 -4.80 -22.50 -5.91
CA ASP A 201 -4.46 -23.92 -6.06
C ASP A 201 -3.39 -24.34 -5.04
N TYR A 202 -2.36 -23.50 -4.81
CA TYR A 202 -1.35 -23.76 -3.79
C TYR A 202 -1.96 -23.77 -2.38
N LEU A 203 -2.76 -22.76 -2.03
CA LEU A 203 -3.35 -22.66 -0.69
C LEU A 203 -4.22 -23.87 -0.36
N ARG A 204 -5.07 -24.33 -1.30
CA ARG A 204 -5.92 -25.53 -1.11
C ARG A 204 -5.18 -26.81 -0.76
N GLN A 205 -3.87 -26.87 -1.05
CA GLN A 205 -3.04 -28.05 -0.82
C GLN A 205 -2.07 -27.89 0.35
N ASN A 206 -1.76 -26.65 0.75
CA ASN A 206 -0.60 -26.36 1.61
C ASN A 206 -0.93 -25.48 2.82
N CYS A 207 -2.19 -25.07 3.00
CA CYS A 207 -2.60 -24.32 4.19
C CYS A 207 -2.69 -25.23 5.42
N GLN A 208 -2.42 -24.65 6.59
CA GLN A 208 -2.50 -25.30 7.89
C GLN A 208 -3.25 -24.41 8.87
N ASP A 209 -3.77 -25.00 9.94
CA ASP A 209 -4.19 -24.25 11.13
C ASP A 209 -3.02 -23.39 11.65
N ILE A 210 -3.33 -22.21 12.18
CA ILE A 210 -2.33 -21.21 12.58
C ILE A 210 -1.51 -21.72 13.77
N ASN A 211 -2.15 -22.30 14.78
CA ASN A 211 -1.45 -22.80 15.97
C ASN A 211 -0.61 -24.01 15.59
N ASP A 212 -1.16 -24.93 14.79
CA ASP A 212 -0.43 -26.10 14.31
C ASP A 212 0.81 -25.71 13.50
N TYR A 213 0.67 -24.74 12.59
CA TYR A 213 1.78 -24.22 11.80
C TYR A 213 2.90 -23.65 12.67
N VAL A 214 2.56 -22.80 13.65
CA VAL A 214 3.58 -22.20 14.53
C VAL A 214 4.23 -23.26 15.42
N MET A 215 3.46 -24.23 15.93
CA MET A 215 4.01 -25.35 16.70
C MET A 215 4.94 -26.23 15.85
N GLU A 216 4.63 -26.42 14.57
CA GLU A 216 5.48 -27.15 13.62
C GLU A 216 6.81 -26.42 13.38
N LEU A 217 6.78 -25.08 13.27
CA LEU A 217 8.02 -24.29 13.17
C LEU A 217 8.95 -24.55 14.36
N PHE A 218 8.42 -24.64 15.57
CA PHE A 218 9.21 -24.93 16.78
C PHE A 218 9.81 -26.34 16.83
N LYS A 219 9.54 -27.23 15.86
CA LYS A 219 10.28 -28.49 15.72
C LYS A 219 11.61 -28.31 15.00
N THR A 220 11.73 -27.27 14.18
CA THR A 220 12.94 -26.98 13.37
C THR A 220 13.71 -25.78 13.93
N TYR A 221 12.97 -24.74 14.34
CA TYR A 221 13.47 -23.47 14.82
C TYR A 221 13.34 -23.38 16.34
N ASP A 222 14.30 -22.71 16.96
CA ASP A 222 14.30 -22.49 18.40
C ASP A 222 13.56 -21.18 18.73
N HIS A 223 13.68 -20.17 17.88
CA HIS A 223 13.05 -18.86 18.09
C HIS A 223 12.13 -18.51 16.91
N VAL A 224 10.90 -18.09 17.21
CA VAL A 224 9.93 -17.66 16.19
C VAL A 224 9.61 -16.19 16.40
N ILE A 225 9.76 -15.40 15.34
CA ILE A 225 9.36 -13.99 15.30
C ILE A 225 8.01 -13.89 14.59
N LEU A 226 7.04 -13.24 15.22
CA LEU A 226 5.83 -12.76 14.56
C LEU A 226 6.03 -11.31 14.17
N CYS A 227 5.97 -11.06 12.87
CA CYS A 227 5.95 -9.74 12.27
C CYS A 227 4.52 -9.19 12.39
N GLU A 228 4.34 -8.33 13.40
CA GLU A 228 3.10 -7.63 13.69
C GLU A 228 2.64 -6.79 12.49
N ARG A 229 1.32 -6.66 12.34
CA ARG A 229 0.70 -5.69 11.44
C ARG A 229 0.94 -4.26 11.96
N MET A 230 0.09 -3.32 11.56
CA MET A 230 0.04 -2.01 12.18
C MET A 230 -0.21 -2.14 13.70
N HIS A 231 0.56 -1.39 14.49
CA HIS A 231 0.48 -1.40 15.95
C HIS A 231 -0.92 -1.26 16.55
N PRO A 232 -1.85 -0.40 16.07
CA PRO A 232 -3.19 -0.31 16.65
C PRO A 232 -4.16 -1.42 16.17
N GLU A 233 -3.75 -2.33 15.27
CA GLU A 233 -4.63 -3.35 14.70
C GLU A 233 -5.02 -4.39 15.76
N MET A 234 -6.33 -4.56 15.94
CA MET A 234 -6.91 -5.28 17.07
C MET A 234 -6.94 -6.79 16.86
N THR A 235 -7.32 -7.23 15.66
CA THR A 235 -7.68 -8.65 15.42
C THR A 235 -6.47 -9.57 15.55
N GLN A 236 -5.27 -9.12 15.19
CA GLN A 236 -4.05 -9.92 15.34
C GLN A 236 -3.80 -10.35 16.80
N TYR A 237 -4.19 -9.55 17.79
CA TYR A 237 -3.95 -9.89 19.21
C TYR A 237 -4.91 -10.96 19.72
N ASP A 238 -6.07 -11.16 19.09
CA ASP A 238 -6.91 -12.31 19.36
C ASP A 238 -6.26 -13.60 18.85
N MET A 239 -5.66 -13.55 17.66
CA MET A 239 -4.89 -14.67 17.11
C MET A 239 -3.66 -14.99 17.96
N ILE A 240 -2.88 -13.96 18.34
CA ILE A 240 -1.71 -14.13 19.21
C ILE A 240 -2.13 -14.69 20.57
N TYR A 241 -3.23 -14.20 21.15
CA TYR A 241 -3.77 -14.74 22.41
C TYR A 241 -4.10 -16.23 22.27
N ASN A 242 -4.82 -16.63 21.22
CA ASN A 242 -5.14 -18.05 20.96
C ASN A 242 -3.89 -18.92 20.78
N LEU A 243 -2.83 -18.38 20.18
CA LEU A 243 -1.56 -19.07 20.02
C LEU A 243 -0.82 -19.27 21.34
N VAL A 244 -0.65 -18.20 22.12
CA VAL A 244 0.17 -18.25 23.35
C VAL A 244 -0.55 -18.93 24.52
N THR A 245 -1.86 -19.09 24.42
CA THR A 245 -2.67 -19.84 25.39
C THR A 245 -2.89 -21.30 25.01
N ASP A 246 -2.45 -21.73 23.83
CA ASP A 246 -2.44 -23.14 23.43
C ASP A 246 -1.60 -23.96 24.42
N LYS A 247 -2.13 -25.10 24.86
CA LYS A 247 -1.46 -25.96 25.84
C LYS A 247 -0.05 -26.37 25.37
N ARG A 248 0.15 -26.60 24.08
CA ARG A 248 1.46 -26.96 23.52
C ARG A 248 2.44 -25.80 23.64
N PHE A 249 1.97 -24.56 23.49
CA PHE A 249 2.78 -23.36 23.71
C PHE A 249 3.18 -23.24 25.18
N VAL A 250 2.20 -23.32 26.08
CA VAL A 250 2.42 -23.21 27.54
C VAL A 250 3.41 -24.26 28.03
N ASP A 251 3.24 -25.51 27.62
CA ASP A 251 4.04 -26.63 28.12
C ASP A 251 5.45 -26.68 27.53
N ASN A 252 5.66 -26.21 26.29
CA ASN A 252 6.94 -26.40 25.56
C ASN A 252 7.72 -25.12 25.24
N ILE A 253 7.09 -23.94 25.32
CA ILE A 253 7.71 -22.66 24.98
C ILE A 253 7.58 -21.69 26.16
N GLY A 254 6.35 -21.42 26.60
CA GLY A 254 6.03 -20.66 27.82
C GLY A 254 6.54 -19.21 27.87
N THR A 255 7.20 -18.71 26.81
CA THR A 255 7.87 -17.42 26.80
C THR A 255 7.53 -16.61 25.56
N LEU A 256 7.08 -15.38 25.80
CA LEU A 256 6.75 -14.39 24.78
C LEU A 256 7.56 -13.10 25.03
N PHE A 257 8.42 -12.75 24.08
CA PHE A 257 9.01 -11.43 24.00
C PHE A 257 8.13 -10.48 23.18
N THR A 258 8.17 -9.20 23.50
CA THR A 258 7.45 -8.15 22.75
C THR A 258 8.32 -6.91 22.58
N GLU A 259 8.18 -6.23 21.45
CA GLU A 259 8.71 -4.88 21.24
C GLU A 259 8.15 -3.89 22.27
N ILE A 260 6.87 -4.02 22.64
CA ILE A 260 6.18 -2.95 23.37
C ILE A 260 6.46 -3.05 24.86
N GLY A 261 7.21 -2.07 25.36
CA GLY A 261 7.55 -1.91 26.77
C GLY A 261 9.05 -2.04 27.00
N ASN A 262 9.53 -1.37 28.04
CA ASN A 262 10.94 -1.41 28.39
C ASN A 262 11.29 -2.68 29.18
N ALA A 263 12.51 -3.17 29.01
CA ALA A 263 12.98 -4.38 29.70
C ALA A 263 12.99 -4.25 31.24
N ASP A 264 13.12 -3.05 31.80
CA ASP A 264 13.14 -2.81 33.25
C ASP A 264 11.76 -3.03 33.90
N SER A 265 10.67 -2.88 33.14
CA SER A 265 9.28 -3.03 33.61
C SER A 265 8.82 -4.50 33.76
N ARG A 266 9.67 -5.48 33.45
CA ARG A 266 9.31 -6.92 33.51
C ARG A 266 8.90 -7.37 34.91
N GLU A 267 9.63 -6.96 35.95
CA GLU A 267 9.32 -7.35 37.33
C GLU A 267 8.05 -6.68 37.86
N ALA A 268 7.80 -5.43 37.44
CA ALA A 268 6.55 -4.73 37.76
C ALA A 268 5.35 -5.47 37.14
N TYR A 269 5.44 -5.91 35.88
CA TYR A 269 4.38 -6.68 35.26
C TYR A 269 4.19 -8.07 35.90
N LYS A 270 5.27 -8.78 36.24
CA LYS A 270 5.18 -10.04 36.99
C LYS A 270 4.47 -9.84 38.33
N THR A 271 4.74 -8.73 39.02
CA THR A 271 4.07 -8.37 40.27
C THR A 271 2.58 -8.08 40.05
N PHE A 272 2.24 -7.33 39.00
CA PHE A 272 0.85 -7.08 38.63
C PHE A 272 0.09 -8.41 38.38
N VAL A 273 0.66 -9.35 37.61
CA VAL A 273 0.02 -10.64 37.30
C VAL A 273 -0.22 -11.52 38.54
N LYS A 274 0.70 -11.47 39.51
CA LYS A 274 0.60 -12.24 40.76
C LYS A 274 -0.33 -11.62 41.80
N THR A 275 -0.62 -10.32 41.70
CA THR A 275 -1.48 -9.63 42.66
C THR A 275 -2.94 -10.03 42.43
N SER A 276 -3.61 -10.55 43.45
CA SER A 276 -5.05 -10.78 43.41
C SER A 276 -5.80 -9.47 43.66
N PHE A 277 -6.54 -9.01 42.65
CA PHE A 277 -7.37 -7.84 42.74
C PHE A 277 -8.84 -8.21 43.05
N PRO A 278 -9.56 -7.37 43.80
CA PRO A 278 -10.90 -7.71 44.28
C PRO A 278 -11.99 -7.71 43.19
N ASN A 279 -11.77 -7.02 42.07
CA ASN A 279 -12.69 -6.95 40.93
C ASN A 279 -12.00 -6.37 39.69
N ASP A 280 -12.66 -6.51 38.54
CA ASP A 280 -12.17 -6.05 37.22
C ASP A 280 -11.85 -4.55 37.16
N THR A 281 -12.62 -3.72 37.86
CA THR A 281 -12.37 -2.27 37.91
C THR A 281 -11.01 -1.96 38.50
N ILE A 282 -10.61 -2.68 39.56
CA ILE A 282 -9.28 -2.50 40.16
C ILE A 282 -8.19 -3.07 39.24
N VAL A 283 -8.42 -4.22 38.60
CA VAL A 283 -7.48 -4.78 37.60
C VAL A 283 -7.18 -3.76 36.51
N GLU A 284 -8.22 -3.13 35.94
CA GLU A 284 -8.06 -2.15 34.86
C GLU A 284 -7.35 -0.87 35.32
N LYS A 285 -7.63 -0.37 36.53
CA LYS A 285 -6.94 0.80 37.08
C LYS A 285 -5.45 0.55 37.30
N GLU A 286 -5.12 -0.61 37.87
CA GLU A 286 -3.73 -1.00 38.15
C GLU A 286 -2.99 -1.30 36.84
N LEU A 287 -3.66 -1.89 35.85
CA LEU A 287 -3.08 -2.05 34.52
C LEU A 287 -2.85 -0.70 33.83
N ALA A 288 -3.79 0.23 33.93
CA ALA A 288 -3.63 1.58 33.38
C ALA A 288 -2.46 2.32 34.03
N ALA A 289 -2.32 2.20 35.36
CA ALA A 289 -1.17 2.74 36.09
C ALA A 289 0.16 2.10 35.64
N PHE A 290 0.19 0.77 35.46
CA PHE A 290 1.33 0.08 34.88
C PHE A 290 1.67 0.59 33.47
N MET A 291 0.66 0.85 32.62
CA MET A 291 0.89 1.40 31.27
C MET A 291 1.54 2.79 31.28
N MET A 292 1.33 3.61 32.31
CA MET A 292 2.03 4.88 32.47
C MET A 292 3.54 4.70 32.69
N GLU A 293 3.90 3.63 33.40
CA GLU A 293 5.28 3.27 33.76
C GLU A 293 5.96 2.40 32.71
N ASN A 294 5.20 1.61 31.95
CA ASN A 294 5.69 0.75 30.88
C ASN A 294 6.07 1.59 29.66
N GLN A 295 7.26 2.18 29.74
CA GLN A 295 7.76 3.19 28.82
C GLN A 295 7.83 2.72 27.35
N THR A 296 7.69 3.70 26.45
CA THR A 296 7.77 3.54 24.99
C THR A 296 8.32 4.83 24.35
N VAL A 297 8.61 4.78 23.05
CA VAL A 297 9.10 5.93 22.26
C VAL A 297 8.16 7.14 22.28
N HIS A 298 6.87 6.90 22.52
CA HIS A 298 5.86 7.95 22.60
C HIS A 298 5.63 8.38 24.05
N LEU A 299 4.93 9.50 24.24
CA LEU A 299 4.49 9.94 25.57
C LEU A 299 3.76 8.82 26.34
N LEU A 300 2.85 8.14 25.64
CA LEU A 300 2.12 6.98 26.13
C LEU A 300 1.85 6.01 24.99
N TRP A 301 1.90 4.71 25.26
CA TRP A 301 1.42 3.71 24.32
C TRP A 301 -0.09 3.54 24.46
N THR A 302 -0.84 4.25 23.64
CA THR A 302 -2.30 4.35 23.75
C THR A 302 -3.06 3.17 23.14
N ARG A 303 -2.38 2.21 22.51
CA ARG A 303 -3.01 1.18 21.68
C ARG A 303 -3.87 0.22 22.52
N THR A 304 -5.17 0.17 22.21
CA THR A 304 -6.16 -0.60 22.97
C THR A 304 -5.88 -2.09 22.95
N ASN A 305 -5.38 -2.60 21.82
CA ASN A 305 -5.06 -4.02 21.64
C ASN A 305 -4.05 -4.52 22.68
N TRP A 306 -3.03 -3.74 22.98
CA TRP A 306 -1.99 -4.10 23.92
C TRP A 306 -2.51 -4.11 25.37
N PHE A 307 -3.26 -3.08 25.75
CA PHE A 307 -3.95 -3.04 27.06
C PHE A 307 -4.85 -4.26 27.24
N ASN A 308 -5.70 -4.56 26.24
CA ASN A 308 -6.60 -5.70 26.27
C ASN A 308 -5.86 -7.04 26.30
N PHE A 309 -4.76 -7.16 25.56
CA PHE A 309 -3.93 -8.36 25.58
C PHE A 309 -3.31 -8.60 26.96
N LEU A 310 -2.70 -7.58 27.57
CA LEU A 310 -2.12 -7.70 28.92
C LEU A 310 -3.19 -8.03 29.97
N LYS A 311 -4.41 -7.48 29.84
CA LYS A 311 -5.56 -7.82 30.69
C LYS A 311 -5.97 -9.28 30.51
N LYS A 312 -6.15 -9.76 29.27
CA LYS A 312 -6.48 -11.16 28.98
C LYS A 312 -5.40 -12.11 29.53
N MET A 313 -4.14 -11.74 29.41
CA MET A 313 -3.01 -12.52 29.92
C MET A 313 -2.93 -12.51 31.45
N TYR A 314 -3.32 -11.43 32.13
CA TYR A 314 -3.52 -11.42 33.58
C TYR A 314 -4.46 -12.54 34.01
N TYR A 315 -5.69 -12.58 33.47
CA TYR A 315 -6.65 -13.64 33.86
C TYR A 315 -6.19 -15.03 33.46
N PHE A 316 -5.53 -15.16 32.30
CA PHE A 316 -5.03 -16.46 31.87
C PHE A 316 -3.91 -16.99 32.78
N ASN A 317 -3.02 -16.11 33.26
CA ASN A 317 -1.87 -16.49 34.09
C ASN A 317 -2.18 -16.50 35.59
N HIS A 318 -3.27 -15.86 36.04
CA HIS A 318 -3.63 -15.80 37.45
C HIS A 318 -3.76 -17.21 38.04
N ASP A 319 -3.13 -17.43 39.19
CA ASP A 319 -3.12 -18.70 39.92
C ASP A 319 -2.60 -19.93 39.15
N LYS A 320 -1.85 -19.74 38.05
CA LYS A 320 -1.21 -20.86 37.34
C LYS A 320 0.18 -21.16 37.87
N ASP A 321 0.44 -22.46 38.04
CA ASP A 321 1.78 -22.97 38.36
C ASP A 321 2.79 -22.73 37.23
N ASN A 322 2.34 -22.81 35.98
CA ASN A 322 3.15 -22.56 34.78
C ASN A 322 2.54 -21.43 33.93
N PRO A 323 2.76 -20.15 34.31
CA PRO A 323 2.27 -19.00 33.57
C PRO A 323 3.11 -18.76 32.30
N VAL A 324 2.51 -18.13 31.30
CA VAL A 324 3.24 -17.62 30.13
C VAL A 324 4.00 -16.36 30.54
N ASN A 325 5.32 -16.40 30.39
CA ASN A 325 6.22 -15.28 30.69
C ASN A 325 6.19 -14.25 29.55
N ILE A 326 5.61 -13.07 29.83
CA ILE A 326 5.63 -11.92 28.91
C ILE A 326 6.81 -11.04 29.27
N LEU A 327 7.71 -10.83 28.30
CA LEU A 327 8.99 -10.16 28.49
C LEU A 327 9.14 -8.99 27.50
N PHE A 328 9.12 -7.77 28.03
CA PHE A 328 9.31 -6.57 27.21
C PHE A 328 10.77 -6.41 26.79
N SER A 329 11.06 -5.89 25.61
CA SER A 329 12.43 -5.85 25.07
C SER A 329 12.98 -4.47 24.79
N ASP A 330 12.15 -3.42 24.78
CA ASP A 330 12.59 -2.07 24.43
C ASP A 330 13.48 -1.42 25.50
N ILE A 331 14.00 -0.25 25.13
CA ILE A 331 14.83 0.58 26.00
C ILE A 331 13.98 1.39 27.00
N ASN A 332 14.65 1.86 28.05
CA ASN A 332 14.13 2.91 28.92
C ASN A 332 14.24 4.25 28.19
N TRP A 333 13.11 4.79 27.73
CA TRP A 333 13.04 5.99 26.90
C TRP A 333 13.28 7.29 27.69
N LEU A 334 13.25 7.23 29.02
CA LEU A 334 13.65 8.37 29.86
C LEU A 334 15.17 8.50 29.98
N ASP A 335 15.91 7.39 29.84
CA ASP A 335 17.36 7.39 29.82
C ASP A 335 17.89 7.76 28.42
N ARG A 336 18.26 9.03 28.26
CA ARG A 336 18.77 9.54 26.97
C ARG A 336 20.20 9.10 26.63
N SER A 337 20.91 8.40 27.53
CA SER A 337 22.29 7.97 27.28
C SER A 337 22.39 6.96 26.12
N TRP A 338 21.36 6.13 25.94
CA TRP A 338 21.31 5.09 24.91
C TRP A 338 21.28 5.63 23.48
N PHE A 339 20.61 6.77 23.24
CA PHE A 339 20.41 7.33 21.90
C PHE A 339 21.71 7.80 21.23
N GLN A 340 22.75 8.06 22.01
CA GLN A 340 24.03 8.53 21.49
C GLN A 340 24.96 7.39 21.10
N VAL A 341 24.68 6.16 21.54
CA VAL A 341 25.67 5.07 21.51
C VAL A 341 25.18 3.84 20.75
N TYR A 342 23.88 3.53 20.78
CA TYR A 342 23.36 2.27 20.24
C TYR A 342 22.15 2.44 19.33
N ASN A 343 22.03 1.55 18.35
CA ASN A 343 20.82 1.38 17.56
C ASN A 343 19.73 0.73 18.45
N ARG A 344 18.51 1.28 18.49
CA ARG A 344 17.37 0.73 19.27
C ARG A 344 17.18 -0.78 19.05
N ASP A 345 17.22 -1.21 17.79
CA ASP A 345 17.03 -2.61 17.40
C ASP A 345 18.11 -3.54 17.97
N SER A 346 19.34 -3.07 18.08
CA SER A 346 20.42 -3.87 18.66
C SER A 346 20.26 -4.00 20.17
N VAL A 347 19.75 -2.98 20.85
CA VAL A 347 19.45 -3.05 22.29
C VAL A 347 18.27 -3.99 22.56
N MET A 348 17.19 -3.91 21.77
CA MET A 348 16.07 -4.86 21.85
C MET A 348 16.53 -6.30 21.67
N ALA A 349 17.33 -6.56 20.64
CA ALA A 349 17.89 -7.88 20.40
C ALA A 349 18.81 -8.32 21.55
N ALA A 350 19.65 -7.44 22.08
CA ALA A 350 20.54 -7.74 23.21
C ALA A 350 19.74 -8.13 24.46
N ASN A 351 18.65 -7.41 24.77
CA ASN A 351 17.75 -7.72 25.88
C ASN A 351 17.09 -9.10 25.73
N ILE A 352 16.74 -9.50 24.51
CA ILE A 352 16.17 -10.83 24.22
C ILE A 352 17.26 -11.91 24.35
N ILE A 353 18.40 -11.72 23.69
CA ILE A 353 19.51 -12.68 23.65
C ILE A 353 20.07 -12.93 25.05
N SER A 354 20.26 -11.88 25.85
CA SER A 354 20.77 -12.00 27.22
C SER A 354 19.82 -12.81 28.09
N THR A 355 18.51 -12.58 27.97
CA THR A 355 17.48 -13.29 28.73
C THR A 355 17.39 -14.76 28.33
N ILE A 356 17.43 -15.05 27.01
CA ILE A 356 17.48 -16.44 26.53
C ILE A 356 18.67 -17.19 27.13
N LYS A 357 19.83 -16.54 27.22
CA LYS A 357 21.04 -17.14 27.79
C LYS A 357 20.98 -17.29 29.32
N SER A 358 20.57 -16.25 30.05
CA SER A 358 20.51 -16.27 31.51
C SER A 358 19.51 -17.30 32.02
N ASP A 359 18.35 -17.37 31.38
CA ASP A 359 17.23 -18.21 31.81
C ASP A 359 17.29 -19.58 31.14
N SER A 360 18.33 -19.84 30.33
CA SER A 360 18.54 -21.09 29.59
C SER A 360 17.34 -21.49 28.72
N LEU A 361 16.65 -20.51 28.15
CA LEU A 361 15.45 -20.73 27.34
C LEU A 361 15.82 -21.49 26.07
N LYS A 362 15.13 -22.62 25.83
CA LYS A 362 15.31 -23.42 24.61
C LYS A 362 14.50 -22.89 23.44
N LYS A 363 13.33 -22.30 23.73
CA LYS A 363 12.42 -21.78 22.71
C LYS A 363 11.81 -20.47 23.16
N SER A 364 11.51 -19.60 22.20
CA SER A 364 10.78 -18.36 22.48
C SER A 364 9.98 -17.87 21.28
N LEU A 365 8.86 -17.21 21.56
CA LEU A 365 8.14 -16.40 20.59
C LEU A 365 8.50 -14.93 20.80
N THR A 366 8.61 -14.16 19.73
CA THR A 366 8.91 -12.73 19.78
C THR A 366 7.95 -11.97 18.87
N ILE A 367 7.22 -10.98 19.40
CA ILE A 367 6.38 -10.08 18.60
C ILE A 367 7.16 -8.79 18.35
N MET A 368 7.30 -8.43 17.08
CA MET A 368 7.96 -7.20 16.65
C MET A 368 7.13 -6.52 15.57
N ASN A 369 7.08 -5.19 15.57
CA ASN A 369 6.56 -4.46 14.43
C ASN A 369 7.24 -4.90 13.14
N PHE A 370 6.54 -4.76 12.02
CA PHE A 370 7.05 -5.15 10.71
C PHE A 370 8.48 -4.71 10.41
N ARG A 371 8.92 -3.51 10.81
CA ARG A 371 10.31 -3.09 10.58
C ARG A 371 11.31 -3.87 11.44
N HIS A 372 11.02 -3.98 12.73
CA HIS A 372 11.88 -4.61 13.73
C HIS A 372 11.97 -6.13 13.51
N ALA A 373 10.93 -6.74 12.95
CA ALA A 373 10.87 -8.17 12.64
C ALA A 373 11.75 -8.61 11.45
N TYR A 374 12.13 -7.70 10.54
CA TYR A 374 12.86 -8.10 9.33
C TYR A 374 14.25 -8.69 9.66
N LEU A 375 14.64 -9.73 8.93
CA LEU A 375 15.98 -10.34 9.02
C LEU A 375 17.03 -9.57 8.21
N THR A 376 16.89 -8.25 8.10
CA THR A 376 17.79 -7.37 7.34
C THR A 376 18.58 -6.48 8.27
N PHE A 377 19.79 -6.11 7.84
CA PHE A 377 20.74 -5.30 8.61
C PHE A 377 20.06 -4.14 9.36
N ASP A 378 20.51 -3.92 10.60
CA ASP A 378 20.01 -2.92 11.56
C ASP A 378 18.63 -3.17 12.18
N ASN A 379 17.93 -4.25 11.88
CA ASN A 379 16.66 -4.60 12.54
C ASN A 379 16.85 -5.68 13.63
N CYS A 380 15.97 -5.71 14.64
CA CYS A 380 16.04 -6.66 15.75
C CYS A 380 16.11 -8.12 15.26
N GLY A 381 15.24 -8.49 14.31
CA GLY A 381 15.22 -9.82 13.72
C GLY A 381 16.55 -10.23 13.09
N TYR A 382 17.28 -9.31 12.46
CA TYR A 382 18.61 -9.58 11.93
C TYR A 382 19.62 -9.93 13.02
N TYR A 383 19.63 -9.19 14.13
CA TYR A 383 20.53 -9.49 15.24
C TYR A 383 20.19 -10.83 15.92
N LEU A 384 18.91 -11.20 16.00
CA LEU A 384 18.48 -12.51 16.48
C LEU A 384 18.97 -13.64 15.57
N GLU A 385 18.84 -13.51 14.25
CA GLU A 385 19.36 -14.49 13.29
C GLU A 385 20.89 -14.59 13.32
N GLN A 386 21.60 -13.48 13.57
CA GLN A 386 23.05 -13.52 13.77
C GLN A 386 23.45 -14.27 15.05
N ALA A 387 22.68 -14.11 16.13
CA ALA A 387 22.94 -14.78 17.39
C ALA A 387 22.58 -16.28 17.35
N TYR A 388 21.58 -16.66 16.54
CA TYR A 388 21.08 -18.02 16.41
C TYR A 388 20.92 -18.44 14.93
N PRO A 389 22.02 -18.58 14.16
CA PRO A 389 21.95 -18.80 12.72
C PRO A 389 21.19 -20.07 12.34
N GLY A 390 20.23 -19.95 11.43
CA GLY A 390 19.39 -21.06 10.98
C GLY A 390 18.42 -21.60 12.04
N LYS A 391 18.30 -20.91 13.19
CA LYS A 391 17.42 -21.27 14.31
C LYS A 391 16.30 -20.28 14.56
N VAL A 392 16.21 -19.22 13.74
CA VAL A 392 15.13 -18.24 13.79
C VAL A 392 14.18 -18.42 12.62
N ALA A 393 12.87 -18.51 12.90
CA ALA A 393 11.82 -18.33 11.91
C ALA A 393 11.23 -16.92 12.01
N ASN A 394 10.85 -16.34 10.88
CA ASN A 394 10.19 -15.03 10.83
C ASN A 394 8.87 -15.15 10.05
N VAL A 395 7.75 -14.91 10.70
CA VAL A 395 6.41 -15.16 10.15
C VAL A 395 5.67 -13.85 9.97
N MET A 396 5.24 -13.56 8.74
CA MET A 396 4.44 -12.39 8.42
C MET A 396 2.98 -12.64 8.76
N ILE A 397 2.31 -11.69 9.41
CA ILE A 397 0.85 -11.69 9.51
C ILE A 397 0.30 -10.84 8.35
N ASN A 398 -0.75 -11.30 7.65
CA ASN A 398 -1.29 -10.61 6.47
C ASN A 398 -1.65 -9.15 6.78
N THR A 399 -1.16 -8.24 5.94
CA THR A 399 -1.26 -6.78 6.11
C THR A 399 -1.14 -6.08 4.75
N GLY A 400 -1.28 -4.76 4.73
CA GLY A 400 -0.96 -3.94 3.57
C GLY A 400 0.53 -3.54 3.51
N ALA A 401 1.00 -3.19 2.32
CA ALA A 401 2.30 -2.59 2.06
C ALA A 401 2.31 -1.07 2.34
N ALA A 402 3.43 -0.53 2.79
CA ALA A 402 3.59 0.89 3.00
C ALA A 402 3.57 1.68 1.68
N SER A 403 2.66 2.65 1.57
CA SER A 403 2.56 3.49 0.38
C SER A 403 3.73 4.48 0.32
N THR A 404 4.60 4.31 -0.67
CA THR A 404 5.73 5.22 -0.92
C THR A 404 5.26 6.66 -1.18
N VAL A 405 4.13 6.85 -1.88
CA VAL A 405 3.60 8.18 -2.17
C VAL A 405 3.17 8.89 -0.89
N ALA A 406 2.34 8.24 -0.07
CA ALA A 406 1.93 8.77 1.23
C ALA A 406 3.14 9.09 2.13
N LEU A 407 4.15 8.21 2.19
CA LEU A 407 5.36 8.45 2.97
C LEU A 407 6.13 9.69 2.50
N LEU A 408 6.22 9.95 1.19
CA LEU A 408 6.82 11.18 0.65
C LEU A 408 6.11 12.46 1.11
N PHE A 409 4.83 12.35 1.48
CA PHE A 409 4.03 13.45 2.03
C PHE A 409 3.92 13.39 3.56
N GLY A 410 4.78 12.62 4.23
CA GLY A 410 4.81 12.49 5.69
C GLY A 410 3.60 11.74 6.27
N LYS A 411 2.94 10.89 5.47
CA LYS A 411 1.77 10.10 5.90
C LYS A 411 2.10 8.61 5.87
N GLU A 412 1.78 7.92 6.96
CA GLU A 412 1.80 6.46 6.99
C GLU A 412 0.45 5.93 6.52
N LYS A 413 0.39 5.54 5.25
CA LYS A 413 -0.76 4.85 4.67
C LYS A 413 -0.32 3.51 4.13
N LEU A 414 -1.22 2.54 4.21
CA LEU A 414 -1.04 1.23 3.62
C LEU A 414 -1.74 1.15 2.26
N THR A 415 -1.33 0.18 1.47
CA THR A 415 -1.96 -0.24 0.21
C THR A 415 -1.92 -1.76 0.13
N PRO A 416 -2.89 -2.40 -0.55
CA PRO A 416 -2.85 -3.85 -0.75
C PRO A 416 -1.53 -4.34 -1.36
N ILE A 417 -0.95 -5.40 -0.81
CA ILE A 417 0.26 -6.05 -1.35
C ILE A 417 -0.03 -6.50 -2.78
N HIS A 418 0.88 -6.19 -3.70
CA HIS A 418 0.71 -6.51 -5.13
C HIS A 418 -0.67 -6.14 -5.69
N HIS A 419 -1.20 -4.98 -5.31
CA HIS A 419 -2.50 -4.48 -5.75
C HIS A 419 -3.69 -5.39 -5.41
N GLY A 420 -3.58 -6.16 -4.33
CA GLY A 420 -4.64 -7.03 -3.83
C GLY A 420 -4.64 -8.42 -4.44
N LYS A 421 -3.56 -8.81 -5.11
CA LYS A 421 -3.38 -10.16 -5.67
C LYS A 421 -3.48 -11.24 -4.60
N TRP A 422 -2.87 -11.01 -3.44
CA TRP A 422 -2.93 -11.95 -2.31
C TRP A 422 -4.30 -11.95 -1.67
N ASP A 423 -4.92 -10.78 -1.50
CA ASP A 423 -6.26 -10.64 -0.91
C ASP A 423 -7.30 -11.44 -1.69
N VAL A 424 -7.32 -11.32 -3.03
CA VAL A 424 -8.21 -12.12 -3.89
C VAL A 424 -7.97 -13.61 -3.72
N ALA A 425 -6.72 -14.05 -3.61
CA ALA A 425 -6.40 -15.46 -3.42
C ALA A 425 -6.85 -15.98 -2.05
N PHE A 426 -6.78 -15.14 -1.01
CA PHE A 426 -7.26 -15.51 0.33
C PHE A 426 -8.78 -15.51 0.42
N GLU A 427 -9.46 -14.58 -0.23
CA GLU A 427 -10.93 -14.51 -0.29
C GLU A 427 -11.55 -15.68 -1.06
N ASP A 428 -10.83 -16.27 -2.01
CA ASP A 428 -11.23 -17.48 -2.73
C ASP A 428 -11.11 -18.78 -1.88
N MET A 429 -10.58 -18.68 -0.66
CA MET A 429 -10.49 -19.80 0.29
C MET A 429 -11.73 -19.86 1.19
N PRO A 430 -12.23 -21.06 1.53
CA PRO A 430 -13.41 -21.20 2.39
C PRO A 430 -13.15 -20.84 3.86
N GLU A 431 -11.90 -20.94 4.31
CA GLU A 431 -11.50 -20.71 5.71
C GLU A 431 -10.98 -19.28 5.92
N LYS A 432 -11.35 -18.65 7.04
CA LYS A 432 -10.97 -17.27 7.38
C LYS A 432 -9.66 -17.14 8.18
N GLY A 433 -8.94 -18.23 8.40
CA GLY A 433 -7.67 -18.24 9.13
C GLY A 433 -6.83 -19.45 8.79
N PHE A 434 -5.63 -19.23 8.28
CA PHE A 434 -4.69 -20.30 7.93
C PHE A 434 -3.27 -19.77 7.82
N ALA A 435 -2.28 -20.66 7.83
CA ALA A 435 -0.88 -20.32 7.64
C ALA A 435 -0.19 -21.24 6.63
N PHE A 436 0.90 -20.76 6.03
CA PHE A 436 1.70 -21.53 5.07
C PHE A 436 3.14 -21.01 4.97
N ASN A 437 4.05 -21.86 4.52
CA ASN A 437 5.44 -21.51 4.25
C ASN A 437 5.58 -20.68 2.96
N PHE A 438 6.46 -19.67 2.97
CA PHE A 438 6.77 -18.90 1.76
C PHE A 438 7.63 -19.72 0.79
N LYS A 439 8.62 -20.45 1.31
CA LYS A 439 9.50 -21.29 0.48
C LYS A 439 8.68 -22.33 -0.28
N GLY A 440 8.82 -22.34 -1.61
CA GLY A 440 8.07 -23.25 -2.49
C GLY A 440 6.63 -22.80 -2.77
N SER A 441 6.22 -21.62 -2.32
CA SER A 441 4.92 -21.02 -2.62
C SER A 441 5.02 -19.95 -3.70
N PRO A 442 3.96 -19.72 -4.50
CA PRO A 442 3.92 -18.61 -5.44
C PRO A 442 3.96 -17.24 -4.74
N PHE A 443 3.59 -17.17 -3.46
CA PHE A 443 3.70 -15.96 -2.63
C PHE A 443 5.15 -15.66 -2.26
N GLY A 444 5.96 -16.69 -2.00
CA GLY A 444 7.36 -16.53 -1.64
C GLY A 444 8.23 -16.06 -2.80
N GLU A 445 7.84 -16.41 -4.04
CA GLU A 445 8.47 -15.99 -5.30
C GLU A 445 8.13 -14.55 -5.71
N ASP A 446 7.18 -13.92 -5.03
CA ASP A 446 6.80 -12.55 -5.34
C ASP A 446 7.84 -11.55 -4.82
N ARG A 447 8.06 -10.47 -5.58
CA ARG A 447 9.01 -9.42 -5.17
C ARG A 447 8.53 -8.73 -3.91
N PHE A 448 9.44 -8.47 -2.99
CA PHE A 448 9.11 -7.79 -1.76
C PHE A 448 8.69 -6.33 -2.00
N ASP A 449 7.40 -6.03 -1.80
CA ASP A 449 6.83 -4.68 -1.93
C ASP A 449 6.25 -4.12 -0.62
N HIS A 450 6.33 -4.87 0.49
CA HIS A 450 5.80 -4.47 1.79
C HIS A 450 6.36 -3.13 2.30
N PHE A 451 7.65 -2.83 2.05
CA PHE A 451 8.27 -1.56 2.44
C PHE A 451 9.39 -1.12 1.47
N LEU A 452 9.05 -0.26 0.51
CA LEU A 452 9.91 0.09 -0.63
C LEU A 452 10.98 1.18 -0.38
N PHE A 453 10.96 1.86 0.77
CA PHE A 453 11.88 2.97 1.05
C PHE A 453 13.33 2.50 1.34
N LEU A 454 13.51 1.23 1.74
CA LEU A 454 14.82 0.69 2.12
C LEU A 454 15.60 0.20 0.90
N ARG A 455 16.83 0.71 0.75
CA ARG A 455 17.75 0.35 -0.36
C ARG A 455 17.91 -1.17 -0.45
N GLY A 456 17.68 -1.70 -1.65
CA GLY A 456 18.00 -3.10 -1.99
C GLY A 456 16.95 -4.15 -1.60
N LEU A 457 15.96 -3.82 -0.75
CA LEU A 457 14.89 -4.78 -0.40
C LEU A 457 14.01 -5.13 -1.59
N ASN A 458 13.83 -4.20 -2.52
CA ASN A 458 13.08 -4.43 -3.75
C ASN A 458 13.67 -5.48 -4.71
N ARG A 459 14.89 -5.96 -4.46
CA ARG A 459 15.52 -7.07 -5.19
C ARG A 459 15.26 -8.43 -4.54
N LYS A 460 14.76 -8.43 -3.29
CA LYS A 460 14.41 -9.63 -2.55
C LYS A 460 12.98 -10.07 -2.92
N HIS A 461 12.72 -11.35 -2.69
CA HIS A 461 11.38 -11.91 -2.67
C HIS A 461 10.89 -12.09 -1.23
N TYR A 462 9.61 -12.35 -1.04
CA TYR A 462 9.05 -12.55 0.30
C TYR A 462 9.71 -13.70 1.06
N GLN A 463 10.08 -14.78 0.37
CA GLN A 463 10.82 -15.91 0.99
C GLN A 463 12.23 -15.55 1.46
N ASP A 464 12.82 -14.45 0.97
CA ASP A 464 14.14 -13.97 1.42
C ASP A 464 14.03 -13.09 2.69
N MET A 465 12.81 -12.79 3.12
CA MET A 465 12.48 -11.92 4.26
C MET A 465 11.78 -12.68 5.39
N PHE A 466 10.97 -13.67 5.02
CA PHE A 466 10.08 -14.40 5.91
C PHE A 466 10.07 -15.90 5.61
N THR A 467 9.95 -16.70 6.66
CA THR A 467 9.75 -18.16 6.61
C THR A 467 8.38 -18.52 6.06
N GLY A 468 7.34 -17.79 6.48
CA GLY A 468 5.97 -17.98 5.98
C GLY A 468 5.01 -16.88 6.39
N LEU A 469 3.73 -17.13 6.16
CA LEU A 469 2.65 -16.18 6.34
C LEU A 469 1.49 -16.79 7.14
N ILE A 470 0.92 -15.98 8.03
CA ILE A 470 -0.36 -16.20 8.70
C ILE A 470 -1.38 -15.27 8.05
N TYR A 471 -2.42 -15.85 7.47
CA TYR A 471 -3.63 -15.13 7.08
C TYR A 471 -4.65 -15.26 8.22
N TYR A 472 -5.04 -14.14 8.82
CA TYR A 472 -6.03 -14.09 9.90
C TYR A 472 -7.02 -12.95 9.63
N GLN A 473 -8.14 -13.27 9.00
CA GLN A 473 -9.16 -12.33 8.51
C GLN A 473 -8.76 -11.47 7.29
N PRO A 474 -9.73 -11.14 6.42
CA PRO A 474 -9.55 -10.20 5.32
C PRO A 474 -9.15 -8.79 5.79
N LEU A 475 -8.43 -8.05 4.94
CA LEU A 475 -8.07 -6.66 5.21
C LEU A 475 -9.29 -5.74 5.45
N SER A 476 -10.46 -6.11 4.91
CA SER A 476 -11.72 -5.38 5.10
C SER A 476 -12.40 -5.61 6.45
N GLU A 477 -12.05 -6.69 7.16
CA GLU A 477 -12.61 -7.03 8.48
C GLU A 477 -11.69 -6.56 9.63
N GLN A 478 -10.47 -6.14 9.31
CA GLN A 478 -9.51 -5.60 10.26
C GLN A 478 -9.90 -4.19 10.73
N TYR A 479 -9.60 -3.89 11.98
CA TYR A 479 -9.88 -2.59 12.58
C TYR A 479 -8.80 -2.20 13.58
N ILE A 480 -8.68 -0.89 13.79
CA ILE A 480 -7.69 -0.30 14.69
C ILE A 480 -8.39 0.36 15.87
N SER A 481 -7.73 0.39 17.02
CA SER A 481 -8.28 1.03 18.22
C SER A 481 -7.22 1.75 19.03
N ASP A 482 -7.60 2.89 19.60
CA ASP A 482 -6.75 3.75 20.39
C ASP A 482 -7.45 4.25 21.66
N GLY A 483 -6.73 4.30 22.77
CA GLY A 483 -7.27 4.58 24.10
C GLY A 483 -7.51 3.33 24.95
N PHE A 484 -7.55 3.50 26.27
CA PHE A 484 -7.94 2.48 27.23
C PHE A 484 -8.50 3.11 28.52
N ASN A 485 -9.23 2.32 29.30
CA ASN A 485 -9.91 2.80 30.51
C ASN A 485 -8.92 3.35 31.55
N TYR A 486 -9.35 4.33 32.33
CA TYR A 486 -8.59 4.96 33.43
C TYR A 486 -7.27 5.64 33.01
N MET A 487 -7.02 5.84 31.71
CA MET A 487 -5.88 6.59 31.19
C MET A 487 -5.80 8.01 31.79
N PHE A 488 -6.94 8.67 31.96
CA PHE A 488 -7.06 10.04 32.46
C PHE A 488 -7.45 10.13 33.95
N ASP A 489 -7.30 9.05 34.72
CA ASP A 489 -7.40 9.14 36.18
C ASP A 489 -6.33 10.13 36.70
N SER A 490 -6.65 10.88 37.76
CA SER A 490 -5.85 12.03 38.21
C SER A 490 -4.37 11.71 38.46
N GLU A 491 -4.08 10.53 39.01
CA GLU A 491 -2.71 10.08 39.27
C GLU A 491 -1.97 9.75 37.96
N ASN A 492 -2.67 9.17 36.98
CA ASN A 492 -2.10 8.87 35.67
C ASN A 492 -1.82 10.16 34.88
N VAL A 493 -2.71 11.15 34.93
CA VAL A 493 -2.48 12.47 34.33
C VAL A 493 -1.26 13.15 34.95
N LYS A 494 -1.08 13.04 36.27
CA LYS A 494 0.11 13.56 36.95
C LYS A 494 1.39 12.89 36.44
N LYS A 495 1.44 11.56 36.38
CA LYS A 495 2.58 10.80 35.83
C LYS A 495 2.87 11.17 34.37
N LEU A 496 1.83 11.31 33.55
CA LEU A 496 1.97 11.72 32.15
C LEU A 496 2.51 13.15 32.01
N THR A 497 2.07 14.08 32.87
CA THR A 497 2.55 15.46 32.87
C THR A 497 4.03 15.54 33.23
N GLU A 498 4.44 14.80 34.26
CA GLU A 498 5.85 14.67 34.65
C GLU A 498 6.68 14.11 33.49
N ARG A 499 6.22 13.03 32.84
CA ARG A 499 6.90 12.44 31.68
C ARG A 499 6.96 13.37 30.47
N ALA A 500 5.87 14.06 30.15
CA ALA A 500 5.81 15.03 29.06
C ALA A 500 6.88 16.11 29.23
N SER A 501 7.10 16.58 30.45
CA SER A 501 8.16 17.56 30.76
C SER A 501 9.57 17.04 30.47
N ILE A 502 9.84 15.76 30.72
CA ILE A 502 11.14 15.11 30.47
C ILE A 502 11.36 14.87 28.96
N LEU A 503 10.31 14.48 28.25
CA LEU A 503 10.38 14.17 26.82
C LEU A 503 10.34 15.44 25.95
N GLY A 504 9.88 16.56 26.47
CA GLY A 504 9.60 17.77 25.69
C GLY A 504 8.33 17.62 24.85
N ASP A 505 7.36 16.87 25.38
CA ASP A 505 6.05 16.60 24.78
C ASP A 505 4.95 17.34 25.57
N ASN A 506 3.68 17.20 25.17
CA ASN A 506 2.54 17.80 25.86
C ASN A 506 1.41 16.76 26.02
N VAL A 507 0.85 16.65 27.23
CA VAL A 507 -0.30 15.78 27.52
C VAL A 507 -1.52 16.15 26.66
N GLU A 508 -1.66 17.41 26.26
CA GLU A 508 -2.72 17.87 25.35
C GLU A 508 -2.73 17.15 24.00
N ASN A 509 -1.59 16.57 23.58
CA ASN A 509 -1.51 15.74 22.39
C ASN A 509 -2.34 14.46 22.50
N LEU A 510 -2.80 14.09 23.71
CA LEU A 510 -3.67 12.96 23.99
C LEU A 510 -5.16 13.36 24.12
N ASN A 511 -5.51 14.65 24.03
CA ASN A 511 -6.89 15.12 24.26
C ASN A 511 -7.92 14.53 23.28
N TYR A 512 -7.47 14.05 22.12
CA TYR A 512 -8.34 13.35 21.18
C TYR A 512 -8.94 12.05 21.76
N LEU A 513 -8.40 11.53 22.86
CA LEU A 513 -8.89 10.35 23.60
C LEU A 513 -9.74 10.70 24.83
N GLU A 514 -9.90 11.97 25.19
CA GLU A 514 -10.73 12.36 26.35
C GLU A 514 -12.21 11.97 26.17
N SER A 515 -12.66 11.87 24.92
CA SER A 515 -14.02 11.44 24.57
C SER A 515 -14.21 9.91 24.65
N GLY A 516 -13.14 9.15 24.90
CA GLY A 516 -13.15 7.70 25.05
C GLY A 516 -12.26 6.97 24.04
N ILE A 517 -12.47 5.65 23.96
CA ILE A 517 -11.75 4.76 23.04
C ILE A 517 -12.19 5.04 21.61
N LEU A 518 -11.23 5.29 20.73
CA LEU A 518 -11.45 5.48 19.30
C LEU A 518 -11.29 4.16 18.56
N VAL A 519 -12.22 3.88 17.64
CA VAL A 519 -12.22 2.67 16.82
C VAL A 519 -12.41 3.08 15.37
N ASP A 520 -11.45 2.71 14.51
CA ASP A 520 -11.50 2.99 13.08
C ASP A 520 -11.38 1.71 12.25
N GLN A 521 -12.16 1.63 11.17
CA GLN A 521 -12.06 0.54 10.20
C GLN A 521 -10.79 0.71 9.35
N ILE A 522 -9.94 -0.33 9.26
CA ILE A 522 -8.65 -0.21 8.55
C ILE A 522 -8.85 -0.10 7.04
N LYS A 523 -9.99 -0.57 6.52
CA LYS A 523 -10.36 -0.56 5.10
C LYS A 523 -10.14 0.82 4.47
N GLN A 524 -10.51 1.90 5.16
CA GLN A 524 -10.34 3.26 4.64
C GLN A 524 -8.87 3.71 4.59
N ILE A 525 -8.02 3.15 5.44
CA ILE A 525 -6.58 3.39 5.47
C ILE A 525 -5.87 2.64 4.35
N ILE A 526 -6.25 1.38 4.11
CA ILE A 526 -5.61 0.50 3.12
C ILE A 526 -6.07 0.86 1.69
N PHE A 527 -7.37 1.10 1.50
CA PHE A 527 -7.96 1.31 0.17
C PHE A 527 -8.09 2.79 -0.22
N TRP A 528 -7.42 3.71 0.48
CA TRP A 528 -7.46 5.15 0.19
C TRP A 528 -7.04 5.48 -1.26
N GLN A 529 -6.10 4.72 -1.83
CA GLN A 529 -5.64 4.90 -3.20
C GLN A 529 -6.78 4.62 -4.20
N ASN A 530 -7.63 3.61 -3.93
CA ASN A 530 -8.80 3.32 -4.76
C ASN A 530 -9.77 4.51 -4.77
N ARG A 531 -9.93 5.19 -3.63
CA ARG A 531 -10.71 6.44 -3.55
C ARG A 531 -10.14 7.53 -4.44
N ILE A 532 -8.83 7.72 -4.44
CA ILE A 532 -8.19 8.68 -5.34
C ILE A 532 -8.38 8.28 -6.80
N ASP A 533 -8.21 7.02 -7.13
CA ASP A 533 -8.37 6.51 -8.49
C ASP A 533 -9.80 6.73 -8.99
N ASN A 534 -10.81 6.47 -8.14
CA ASN A 534 -12.22 6.69 -8.46
C ASN A 534 -12.58 8.16 -8.58
N ILE A 535 -12.14 9.02 -7.67
CA ILE A 535 -12.33 10.47 -7.78
C ILE A 535 -11.68 10.99 -9.06
N SER A 536 -10.45 10.56 -9.35
CA SER A 536 -9.71 10.94 -10.57
C SER A 536 -10.46 10.50 -11.82
N TYR A 537 -11.05 9.31 -11.83
CA TYR A 537 -11.86 8.80 -12.92
C TYR A 537 -13.15 9.61 -13.12
N ILE A 538 -13.87 9.93 -12.04
CA ILE A 538 -15.08 10.76 -12.08
C ILE A 538 -14.77 12.15 -12.63
N LEU A 539 -13.71 12.80 -12.14
CA LEU A 539 -13.26 14.10 -12.64
C LEU A 539 -12.89 14.04 -14.14
N THR A 540 -12.27 12.93 -14.58
CA THR A 540 -11.98 12.71 -16.01
C THR A 540 -13.25 12.59 -16.84
N CYS A 541 -14.28 11.90 -16.34
CA CYS A 541 -15.58 11.80 -17.01
C CYS A 541 -16.27 13.16 -17.11
N LEU A 542 -16.27 13.96 -16.02
CA LEU A 542 -16.82 15.31 -16.02
C LEU A 542 -16.10 16.23 -17.02
N LEU A 543 -14.76 16.16 -17.05
CA LEU A 543 -13.95 16.87 -18.04
C LEU A 543 -14.29 16.43 -19.47
N ALA A 544 -14.46 15.12 -19.69
CA ALA A 544 -14.82 14.59 -21.01
C ALA A 544 -16.21 15.07 -21.48
N ILE A 545 -17.19 15.13 -20.58
CA ILE A 545 -18.52 15.69 -20.88
C ILE A 545 -18.40 17.17 -21.24
N PHE A 546 -17.63 17.95 -20.47
CA PHE A 546 -17.38 19.37 -20.78
C PHE A 546 -16.73 19.56 -22.16
N ILE A 547 -15.71 18.75 -22.47
CA ILE A 547 -15.04 18.73 -23.78
C ILE A 547 -16.05 18.39 -24.89
N LEU A 548 -16.89 17.37 -24.69
CA LEU A 548 -17.90 16.94 -25.66
C LEU A 548 -18.93 18.06 -25.93
N CYS A 549 -19.37 18.77 -24.90
CA CYS A 549 -20.23 19.95 -25.03
C CYS A 549 -19.55 21.04 -25.85
N GLY A 550 -18.29 21.37 -25.53
CA GLY A 550 -17.51 22.36 -26.28
C GLY A 550 -17.30 21.99 -27.76
N MET A 551 -17.00 20.72 -28.03
CA MET A 551 -16.89 20.19 -29.40
C MET A 551 -18.22 20.30 -30.15
N SER A 552 -19.33 19.98 -29.48
CA SER A 552 -20.68 20.05 -30.05
C SER A 552 -21.09 21.49 -30.36
N ILE A 553 -20.88 22.43 -29.42
CA ILE A 553 -21.14 23.87 -29.64
C ILE A 553 -20.32 24.36 -30.84
N THR A 554 -19.04 24.02 -30.89
CA THR A 554 -18.16 24.40 -32.01
C THR A 554 -18.68 23.84 -33.35
N TYR A 555 -19.13 22.59 -33.37
CA TYR A 555 -19.73 21.96 -34.54
C TYR A 555 -21.01 22.68 -34.98
N PHE A 556 -21.95 22.93 -34.06
CA PHE A 556 -23.23 23.57 -34.37
C PHE A 556 -23.06 25.03 -34.82
N TYR A 557 -22.17 25.79 -34.17
CA TYR A 557 -21.84 27.15 -34.57
C TYR A 557 -21.32 27.20 -36.00
N GLN A 558 -20.38 26.31 -36.36
CA GLN A 558 -19.87 26.24 -37.72
C GLN A 558 -20.89 25.73 -38.73
N LYS A 559 -21.74 24.76 -38.35
CA LYS A 559 -22.84 24.28 -39.19
C LYS A 559 -23.82 25.41 -39.51
N LYS A 560 -24.23 26.20 -38.51
CA LYS A 560 -25.11 27.36 -38.69
C LYS A 560 -24.47 28.42 -39.59
N LYS A 561 -23.19 28.73 -39.35
CA LYS A 561 -22.44 29.66 -40.22
C LYS A 561 -22.42 29.19 -41.68
N THR A 562 -22.24 27.88 -41.91
CA THR A 562 -22.18 27.30 -43.27
C THR A 562 -23.56 27.16 -43.92
N ALA A 563 -24.66 27.19 -43.16
CA ALA A 563 -26.03 27.15 -43.69
C ALA A 563 -26.58 28.54 -44.07
N ASN A 564 -25.91 29.61 -43.62
CA ASN A 564 -26.25 31.02 -43.92
C ASN A 564 -25.44 31.58 -45.11
N TYR A 565 -24.61 30.75 -45.75
CA TYR A 565 -23.94 30.97 -47.04
C TYR A 565 -24.44 29.90 -47.99
#